data_AF-A0A1N7FCN6-F1
#
_entry.id   AF-A0A1N7FCN6-F1
#
_cell.length_a   1.000
_cell.length_b   1.000
_cell.length_c   1.000
_cell.angle_alpha   90.00
_cell.angle_beta   90.00
_cell.angle_gamma   90.00
#
_symmetry.space_group_name_H-M   'P 1'
#
loop_
_entity.id
_entity.type
_entity.pdbx_description
1 polymer ?
#
loop_
_entity_poly.entity_id
_entity_poly.type
_entity_poly.pdbx_seq_one_letter_code
_entity_poly.pdbx_strand_id
1 'polypeptide(L)'
;MSKHFLFSICVLIAVFLSHINPGFAQDTIKKTGTVKPAVPKPAFAKPAGVKPVVPANPSAYRYAQPKATAADSALEKDKSLNGQYKYLVSKLYHYQEPLASALWKNMRDTLNIERRKLAEAQSKLTAQTKDINSLKTDVTTKDQTLSESNAKRDEISLLGISLTKSSYNLLMWGLVIAFGVIATIVIARSGAHSREAKYRIKLYEELDEEYKTYKSKANEKEKKLARELQTERNKLDELLGRG
;
A
#
# COMPACT_ATOMS: atom_id res chain seq x y z
N MET A 1 21.05 41.08 18.03
CA MET A 1 20.87 39.75 17.40
C MET A 1 21.15 39.90 15.92
N SER A 2 22.23 39.33 15.41
CA SER A 2 22.67 39.57 14.03
C SER A 2 21.72 38.87 13.04
N LYS A 3 21.33 39.58 11.97
CA LYS A 3 20.46 39.05 10.90
C LYS A 3 20.98 37.74 10.31
N HIS A 4 22.29 37.52 10.36
CA HIS A 4 22.96 36.28 9.95
C HIS A 4 22.57 35.07 10.79
N PHE A 5 22.36 35.25 12.11
CA PHE A 5 22.01 34.14 12.99
C PHE A 5 20.57 33.66 12.75
N LEU A 6 19.65 34.60 12.50
CA LEU A 6 18.26 34.29 12.15
C LEU A 6 18.13 33.68 10.75
N PHE A 7 18.94 34.17 9.79
CA PHE A 7 18.99 33.63 8.43
C PHE A 7 19.57 32.21 8.39
N SER A 8 20.61 31.93 9.19
CA SER A 8 21.23 30.60 9.25
C SER A 8 20.28 29.54 9.82
N ILE A 9 19.45 29.89 10.81
CA ILE A 9 18.41 29.00 11.35
C ILE A 9 17.31 28.75 10.31
N CYS A 10 16.90 29.79 9.58
CA CYS A 10 15.85 29.68 8.55
C CYS A 10 16.29 28.80 7.36
N VAL A 11 17.54 28.93 6.93
CA VAL A 11 18.13 28.08 5.88
C VAL A 11 18.25 26.63 6.34
N LEU A 12 18.64 26.38 7.60
CA LEU A 12 18.73 25.02 8.14
C LEU A 12 17.36 24.34 8.20
N ILE A 13 16.30 25.07 8.59
CA ILE A 13 14.93 24.56 8.59
C ILE A 13 14.43 24.28 7.15
N ALA A 14 14.71 25.16 6.19
CA ALA A 14 14.29 24.99 4.79
C ALA A 14 14.97 23.79 4.08
N VAL A 15 16.24 23.52 4.38
CA VAL A 15 16.96 22.34 3.86
C VAL A 15 16.42 21.05 4.50
N PHE A 16 15.86 21.11 5.71
CA PHE A 16 15.31 19.96 6.40
C PHE A 16 13.88 19.58 5.96
N LEU A 17 13.03 20.55 5.60
CA LEU A 17 11.68 20.26 5.07
C LEU A 17 11.68 19.62 3.67
N SER A 18 12.76 19.76 2.90
CA SER A 18 12.87 19.22 1.53
C SER A 18 13.28 17.74 1.47
N HIS A 19 13.62 17.11 2.60
CA HIS A 19 14.06 15.70 2.66
C HIS A 19 12.99 14.70 3.08
N ILE A 20 11.72 15.12 3.22
CA ILE A 20 10.59 14.24 3.56
C ILE A 20 9.80 13.94 2.30
N ASN A 21 10.09 12.81 1.63
CA ASN A 21 9.39 12.36 0.43
C ASN A 21 8.50 11.13 0.74
N PRO A 22 7.16 11.25 0.84
CA PRO A 22 6.27 10.11 0.97
C PRO A 22 5.82 9.62 -0.40
N GLY A 23 6.51 8.62 -0.95
CA GLY A 23 6.10 7.94 -2.17
C GLY A 23 4.97 6.93 -1.92
N PHE A 24 3.74 7.29 -2.24
CA PHE A 24 2.61 6.34 -2.37
C PHE A 24 2.59 5.77 -3.79
N ALA A 25 2.71 4.44 -3.92
CA ALA A 25 2.54 3.72 -5.17
C ALA A 25 1.07 3.35 -5.37
N GLN A 26 0.46 3.81 -6.46
CA GLN A 26 -0.90 3.51 -6.88
C GLN A 26 -0.82 2.73 -8.20
N ASP A 27 -0.84 1.39 -8.14
CA ASP A 27 -0.90 0.55 -9.34
C ASP A 27 -2.36 0.12 -9.61
N THR A 28 -2.95 0.69 -10.65
CA THR A 28 -4.27 0.32 -11.17
C THR A 28 -4.10 -0.30 -12.55
N ILE A 29 -4.13 -1.64 -12.64
CA ILE A 29 -4.18 -2.33 -13.92
C ILE A 29 -5.65 -2.61 -14.29
N LYS A 30 -6.01 -2.04 -15.44
CA LYS A 30 -7.31 -2.04 -16.10
C LYS A 30 -7.74 -3.45 -16.52
N LYS A 31 -9.04 -3.71 -16.33
CA LYS A 31 -9.81 -4.87 -16.79
C LYS A 31 -10.06 -4.76 -18.29
N THR A 32 -9.39 -5.57 -19.11
CA THR A 32 -9.64 -5.68 -20.56
C THR A 32 -10.69 -6.75 -20.88
N GLY A 33 -11.79 -6.29 -21.47
CA GLY A 33 -12.35 -6.82 -22.72
C GLY A 33 -12.79 -8.28 -22.78
N THR A 34 -14.09 -8.49 -22.56
CA THR A 34 -14.86 -9.64 -23.06
C THR A 34 -14.81 -9.74 -24.59
N VAL A 35 -14.43 -10.90 -25.14
CA VAL A 35 -14.68 -11.25 -26.55
C VAL A 35 -15.34 -12.62 -26.60
N LYS A 36 -16.57 -12.65 -27.12
CA LYS A 36 -17.38 -13.86 -27.34
C LYS A 36 -17.39 -14.13 -28.86
N PRO A 37 -16.80 -15.24 -29.35
CA PRO A 37 -16.93 -15.59 -30.76
C PRO A 37 -18.22 -16.37 -31.05
N ALA A 38 -18.79 -16.06 -32.20
CA ALA A 38 -20.06 -16.54 -32.75
C ALA A 38 -20.05 -18.01 -33.17
N VAL A 39 -21.21 -18.65 -33.07
CA VAL A 39 -21.51 -20.01 -33.54
C VAL A 39 -21.86 -19.97 -35.03
N PRO A 40 -21.23 -20.77 -35.91
CA PRO A 40 -21.74 -21.02 -37.25
C PRO A 40 -22.62 -22.29 -37.29
N LYS A 41 -23.85 -22.14 -37.79
CA LYS A 41 -24.70 -23.24 -38.25
C LYS A 41 -24.30 -23.66 -39.68
N PRO A 42 -24.18 -24.97 -39.97
CA PRO A 42 -24.44 -25.52 -41.30
C PRO A 42 -25.71 -26.40 -41.26
N ALA A 43 -26.77 -26.01 -41.97
CA ALA A 43 -27.09 -26.40 -43.34
C ALA A 43 -27.58 -27.86 -43.45
N PHE A 44 -28.91 -28.03 -43.40
CA PHE A 44 -29.59 -29.28 -43.74
C PHE A 44 -29.48 -29.55 -45.25
N ALA A 45 -28.77 -30.62 -45.62
CA ALA A 45 -28.85 -31.19 -46.96
C ALA A 45 -30.12 -32.04 -47.07
N LYS A 46 -30.98 -31.73 -48.04
CA LYS A 46 -32.08 -32.61 -48.49
C LYS A 46 -31.48 -33.73 -49.34
N PRO A 47 -31.66 -35.02 -48.99
CA PRO A 47 -31.42 -36.08 -49.96
C PRO A 47 -32.61 -36.23 -50.92
N ALA A 48 -32.25 -36.48 -52.18
CA ALA A 48 -33.08 -36.54 -53.36
C ALA A 48 -34.20 -37.59 -53.30
N GLY A 49 -35.29 -37.30 -54.01
CA GLY A 49 -36.40 -38.21 -54.20
C GLY A 49 -35.99 -39.45 -54.99
N VAL A 50 -36.24 -40.61 -54.39
CA VAL A 50 -36.30 -41.89 -55.09
C VAL A 50 -37.74 -42.38 -55.00
N LYS A 51 -38.42 -42.47 -56.16
CA LYS A 51 -39.74 -43.07 -56.28
C LYS A 51 -39.62 -44.57 -55.95
N PRO A 52 -40.43 -45.14 -55.04
CA PRO A 52 -40.47 -46.58 -54.89
C PRO A 52 -41.19 -47.18 -56.10
N VAL A 53 -40.47 -48.02 -56.85
CA VAL A 53 -41.08 -49.00 -57.76
C VAL A 53 -41.93 -49.92 -56.89
N VAL A 54 -43.21 -50.07 -57.24
CA VAL A 54 -44.13 -51.03 -56.61
C VAL A 54 -43.99 -52.35 -57.37
N PRO A 55 -43.30 -53.38 -56.85
CA PRO A 55 -43.49 -54.73 -57.35
C PRO A 55 -44.85 -55.26 -56.86
N ALA A 56 -45.57 -55.89 -57.79
CA ALA A 56 -46.87 -56.50 -57.61
C ALA A 56 -46.91 -57.45 -56.41
N ASN A 57 -48.02 -57.37 -55.66
CA ASN A 57 -48.40 -58.21 -54.54
C ASN A 57 -48.34 -59.72 -54.86
N PRO A 58 -47.57 -60.52 -54.09
CA PRO A 58 -47.85 -61.93 -53.94
C PRO A 58 -48.10 -62.27 -52.46
N SER A 59 -49.30 -62.78 -52.20
CA SER A 59 -49.72 -63.56 -51.02
C SER A 59 -49.70 -62.88 -49.65
N ALA A 60 -50.87 -62.85 -49.03
CA ALA A 60 -51.09 -62.39 -47.66
C ALA A 60 -50.36 -63.27 -46.64
N TYR A 61 -49.16 -62.85 -46.21
CA TYR A 61 -48.57 -63.33 -44.98
C TYR A 61 -49.36 -62.75 -43.80
N ARG A 62 -50.22 -63.57 -43.19
CA ARG A 62 -50.84 -63.24 -41.90
C ARG A 62 -49.77 -63.32 -40.82
N TYR A 63 -49.08 -62.22 -40.54
CA TYR A 63 -48.26 -62.11 -39.34
C TYR A 63 -49.19 -62.16 -38.13
N ALA A 64 -49.14 -63.27 -37.39
CA ALA A 64 -49.81 -63.37 -36.10
C ALA A 64 -49.29 -62.26 -35.18
N GLN A 65 -50.18 -61.35 -34.80
CA GLN A 65 -49.94 -60.36 -33.76
C GLN A 65 -49.56 -61.11 -32.48
N PRO A 66 -48.52 -60.70 -31.72
CA PRO A 66 -48.30 -61.22 -30.38
C PRO A 66 -49.57 -60.99 -29.56
N LYS A 67 -50.21 -62.08 -29.13
CA LYS A 67 -51.42 -62.00 -28.31
C LYS A 67 -51.00 -61.54 -26.93
N ALA A 68 -51.54 -60.41 -26.49
CA ALA A 68 -51.22 -59.81 -25.19
C ALA A 68 -51.44 -60.83 -24.06
N THR A 69 -50.43 -61.01 -23.22
CA THR A 69 -50.47 -61.93 -22.07
C THR A 69 -50.60 -61.11 -20.78
N ALA A 70 -51.07 -61.69 -19.68
CA ALA A 70 -51.23 -60.98 -18.40
C ALA A 70 -49.93 -60.31 -17.87
N ALA A 71 -48.77 -60.74 -18.35
CA ALA A 71 -47.46 -60.13 -18.08
C ALA A 71 -47.27 -58.74 -18.75
N ASP A 72 -47.96 -58.45 -19.85
CA ASP A 72 -47.87 -57.16 -20.55
C ASP A 72 -48.52 -56.03 -19.75
N SER A 73 -49.61 -56.32 -19.04
CA SER A 73 -50.30 -55.35 -18.17
C SER A 73 -49.43 -54.88 -16.99
N ALA A 74 -48.48 -55.72 -16.56
CA ALA A 74 -47.50 -55.34 -15.53
C ALA A 74 -46.39 -54.44 -16.08
N LEU A 75 -45.99 -54.62 -17.34
CA LEU A 75 -44.99 -53.80 -18.02
C LEU A 75 -45.56 -52.43 -18.44
N GLU A 76 -46.84 -52.34 -18.74
CA GLU A 76 -47.53 -51.07 -19.05
C GLU A 76 -47.58 -50.12 -17.84
N LYS A 77 -47.63 -50.68 -16.63
CA LYS A 77 -47.67 -49.92 -15.38
C LYS A 77 -46.28 -49.45 -14.93
N ASP A 78 -45.20 -50.07 -15.43
CA ASP A 78 -43.84 -49.66 -15.12
C ASP A 78 -43.43 -48.44 -15.97
N LYS A 79 -43.38 -47.28 -15.31
CA LYS A 79 -42.94 -46.02 -15.93
C LYS A 79 -41.43 -45.96 -16.15
N SER A 80 -40.66 -46.96 -15.73
CA SER A 80 -39.22 -46.99 -15.99
C SER A 80 -38.94 -47.10 -17.49
N LEU A 81 -37.85 -46.49 -17.93
CA LEU A 81 -37.42 -46.50 -19.33
C LEU A 81 -37.26 -47.95 -19.86
N ASN A 82 -36.80 -48.86 -18.99
CA ASN A 82 -36.59 -50.27 -19.30
C ASN A 82 -37.92 -51.04 -19.35
N GLY A 83 -38.86 -50.74 -18.46
CA GLY A 83 -40.22 -51.29 -18.48
C GLY A 83 -40.96 -50.92 -19.75
N GLN A 84 -40.91 -49.64 -20.13
CA GLN A 84 -41.48 -49.13 -21.38
C GLN A 84 -40.84 -49.78 -22.62
N TYR A 85 -39.53 -50.02 -22.63
CA TYR A 85 -38.86 -50.76 -23.72
C TYR A 85 -39.35 -52.21 -23.81
N LYS A 86 -39.44 -52.92 -22.67
CA LYS A 86 -39.93 -54.30 -22.65
C LYS A 86 -41.38 -54.42 -23.10
N TYR A 87 -42.22 -53.46 -22.71
CA TYR A 87 -43.60 -53.35 -23.19
C TYR A 87 -43.68 -53.07 -24.70
N LEU A 88 -42.83 -52.18 -25.22
CA LEU A 88 -42.75 -51.90 -26.65
C LEU A 88 -42.37 -53.15 -27.44
N VAL A 89 -41.34 -53.88 -27.00
CA VAL A 89 -40.88 -55.11 -27.66
C VAL A 89 -41.94 -56.21 -27.65
N SER A 90 -42.73 -56.37 -26.58
CA SER A 90 -43.78 -57.40 -26.55
C SER A 90 -44.94 -57.12 -27.52
N LYS A 91 -45.13 -55.87 -27.92
CA LYS A 91 -46.14 -55.46 -28.92
C LYS A 91 -45.63 -55.43 -30.36
N LEU A 92 -44.32 -55.47 -30.57
CA LEU A 92 -43.71 -55.38 -31.90
C LEU A 92 -43.72 -56.74 -32.61
N TYR A 93 -43.75 -56.70 -33.94
CA TYR A 93 -43.52 -57.90 -34.73
C TYR A 93 -42.04 -58.29 -34.71
N HIS A 94 -41.75 -59.58 -34.86
CA HIS A 94 -40.39 -60.15 -34.74
C HIS A 94 -39.35 -59.48 -35.66
N TYR A 95 -39.76 -59.03 -36.86
CA TYR A 95 -38.87 -58.33 -37.80
C TYR A 95 -38.51 -56.89 -37.36
N GLN A 96 -39.27 -56.30 -36.42
CA GLN A 96 -39.07 -54.95 -35.90
C GLN A 96 -38.22 -54.93 -34.61
N GLU A 97 -38.08 -56.08 -33.94
CA GLU A 97 -37.26 -56.23 -32.73
C GLU A 97 -35.79 -55.79 -32.89
N PRO A 98 -35.08 -56.08 -34.01
CA PRO A 98 -33.70 -55.64 -34.20
C PRO A 98 -33.57 -54.11 -34.22
N LEU A 99 -34.57 -53.43 -34.79
CA LEU A 99 -34.60 -51.97 -34.89
C LEU A 99 -34.86 -51.32 -33.52
N ALA A 100 -35.83 -51.85 -32.77
CA ALA A 100 -36.13 -51.39 -31.42
C ALA A 100 -34.97 -51.64 -30.44
N SER A 101 -34.32 -52.81 -30.53
CA SER A 101 -33.16 -53.15 -29.68
C SER A 101 -31.93 -52.30 -30.00
N ALA A 102 -31.68 -52.00 -31.29
CA ALA A 102 -30.62 -51.08 -31.69
C ALA A 102 -30.86 -49.66 -31.16
N LEU A 103 -32.09 -49.15 -31.28
CA LEU A 103 -32.45 -47.83 -30.74
C LEU A 103 -32.32 -47.79 -29.22
N TRP A 104 -32.79 -48.83 -28.52
CA TRP A 104 -32.65 -48.95 -27.07
C TRP A 104 -31.18 -48.98 -26.62
N LYS A 105 -30.34 -49.72 -27.35
CA LYS A 105 -28.90 -49.75 -27.10
C LYS A 105 -28.29 -48.36 -27.24
N ASN A 106 -28.53 -47.68 -28.37
CA ASN A 106 -28.01 -46.34 -28.62
C ASN A 106 -28.50 -45.31 -27.59
N MET A 107 -29.78 -45.41 -27.18
CA MET A 107 -30.37 -44.55 -26.16
C MET A 107 -29.72 -44.78 -24.80
N ARG A 108 -29.52 -46.04 -24.39
CA ARG A 108 -28.86 -46.39 -23.14
C ARG A 108 -27.40 -45.97 -23.13
N ASP A 109 -26.70 -46.16 -24.24
CA ASP A 109 -25.30 -45.75 -24.40
C ASP A 109 -25.17 -44.23 -24.29
N THR A 110 -26.04 -43.46 -24.97
CA THR A 110 -26.07 -42.00 -24.87
C THR A 110 -26.35 -41.55 -23.43
N LEU A 111 -27.33 -42.16 -22.76
CA LEU A 111 -27.71 -41.80 -21.39
C LEU A 111 -26.60 -42.15 -20.39
N ASN A 112 -25.88 -43.25 -20.61
CA ASN A 112 -24.70 -43.61 -19.83
C ASN A 112 -23.54 -42.64 -20.06
N ILE A 113 -23.31 -42.21 -21.31
CA ILE A 113 -22.30 -41.20 -21.64
C ILE A 113 -22.61 -39.87 -20.95
N GLU A 114 -23.87 -39.40 -21.03
CA GLU A 114 -24.28 -38.15 -20.37
C GLU A 114 -24.18 -38.24 -18.85
N ARG A 115 -24.56 -39.37 -18.24
CA ARG A 115 -24.36 -39.59 -16.80
C ARG A 115 -22.88 -39.57 -16.42
N ARG A 116 -22.00 -40.18 -17.22
CA ARG A 116 -20.55 -40.14 -17.00
C ARG A 116 -20.00 -38.72 -17.10
N LYS A 117 -20.40 -37.96 -18.12
CA LYS A 117 -20.01 -36.55 -18.28
C LYS A 117 -20.50 -35.69 -17.12
N LEU A 118 -21.73 -35.90 -16.64
CA LEU A 118 -22.26 -35.19 -15.47
C LEU A 118 -21.46 -35.52 -14.21
N ALA A 119 -21.15 -36.79 -13.98
CA ALA A 119 -20.32 -37.20 -12.84
C ALA A 119 -18.91 -36.59 -12.92
N GLU A 120 -18.30 -36.57 -14.11
CA GLU A 120 -16.99 -35.96 -14.33
C GLU A 120 -17.04 -34.43 -14.13
N ALA A 121 -18.08 -33.77 -14.64
CA ALA A 121 -18.28 -32.33 -14.46
C ALA A 121 -18.49 -31.98 -12.98
N GLN A 122 -19.29 -32.76 -12.25
CA GLN A 122 -19.47 -32.60 -10.81
C GLN A 122 -18.15 -32.81 -10.06
N SER A 123 -17.37 -33.83 -10.41
CA SER A 123 -16.04 -34.05 -9.81
C SER A 123 -15.05 -32.92 -10.10
N LYS A 124 -15.11 -32.32 -11.30
CA LYS A 124 -14.31 -31.14 -11.64
C LYS A 124 -14.76 -29.91 -10.85
N LEU A 125 -16.06 -29.73 -10.67
CA LEU A 125 -16.62 -28.61 -9.90
C LEU A 125 -16.24 -28.72 -8.41
N THR A 126 -16.29 -29.92 -7.83
CA THR A 126 -15.86 -30.14 -6.44
C THR A 126 -14.36 -29.91 -6.27
N ALA A 127 -13.53 -30.36 -7.22
CA ALA A 127 -12.10 -30.08 -7.22
C ALA A 127 -11.82 -28.56 -7.33
N GLN A 128 -12.44 -27.87 -8.30
CA GLN A 128 -12.30 -26.42 -8.45
C GLN A 128 -12.79 -25.65 -7.23
N THR A 129 -13.89 -26.08 -6.60
CA THR A 129 -14.40 -25.45 -5.37
C THR A 129 -13.41 -25.62 -4.22
N LYS A 130 -12.78 -26.81 -4.10
CA LYS A 130 -11.73 -27.06 -3.12
C LYS A 130 -10.51 -26.17 -3.37
N ASP A 131 -10.07 -26.05 -4.62
CA ASP A 131 -8.94 -25.20 -5.00
C ASP A 131 -9.23 -23.73 -4.75
N ILE A 132 -10.44 -23.25 -5.08
CA ILE A 132 -10.89 -21.88 -4.79
C ILE A 132 -10.89 -21.61 -3.28
N ASN A 133 -11.41 -22.55 -2.47
CA ASN A 133 -11.42 -22.40 -1.03
C ASN A 133 -10.00 -22.43 -0.42
N SER A 134 -9.11 -23.26 -0.97
CA SER A 134 -7.70 -23.28 -0.59
C SER A 134 -7.03 -21.95 -0.93
N LEU A 135 -7.21 -21.48 -2.17
CA LEU A 135 -6.61 -20.24 -2.66
C LEU A 135 -7.15 -19.03 -1.89
N LYS A 136 -8.43 -19.03 -1.54
CA LYS A 136 -9.02 -17.99 -0.68
C LYS A 136 -8.40 -18.01 0.72
N THR A 137 -8.22 -19.18 1.31
CA THR A 137 -7.53 -19.34 2.58
C THR A 137 -6.10 -18.80 2.49
N ASP A 138 -5.34 -19.21 1.46
CA ASP A 138 -3.97 -18.75 1.25
C ASP A 138 -3.88 -17.23 1.08
N VAL A 139 -4.80 -16.62 0.34
CA VAL A 139 -4.88 -15.16 0.19
C VAL A 139 -5.14 -14.50 1.55
N THR A 140 -6.12 -14.97 2.31
CA THR A 140 -6.41 -14.41 3.64
C THR A 140 -5.24 -14.56 4.61
N THR A 141 -4.55 -15.71 4.61
CA THR A 141 -3.37 -15.94 5.44
C THR A 141 -2.20 -15.05 5.03
N LYS A 142 -1.98 -14.86 3.72
CA LYS A 142 -0.93 -13.96 3.22
C LYS A 142 -1.23 -12.50 3.55
N ASP A 143 -2.47 -12.05 3.38
CA ASP A 143 -2.87 -10.69 3.76
C ASP A 143 -2.67 -10.44 5.26
N GLN A 144 -3.04 -11.42 6.09
CA GLN A 144 -2.82 -11.34 7.54
C GLN A 144 -1.34 -11.32 7.88
N THR A 145 -0.53 -12.18 7.25
CA THR A 145 0.93 -12.20 7.43
C THR A 145 1.59 -10.91 6.96
N LEU A 146 1.13 -10.32 5.85
CA LEU A 146 1.62 -9.03 5.35
C LEU A 146 1.23 -7.90 6.30
N SER A 147 0.01 -7.91 6.84
CA SER A 147 -0.42 -6.94 7.85
C SER A 147 0.42 -7.03 9.12
N GLU A 148 0.64 -8.25 9.64
CA GLU A 148 1.49 -8.48 10.82
C GLU A 148 2.95 -8.12 10.57
N SER A 149 3.48 -8.44 9.39
CA SER A 149 4.85 -8.10 9.00
C SER A 149 5.01 -6.59 8.87
N ASN A 150 4.05 -5.89 8.26
CA ASN A 150 4.05 -4.43 8.18
C ASN A 150 3.96 -3.80 9.57
N ALA A 151 3.10 -4.30 10.46
CA ALA A 151 3.05 -3.84 11.84
C ALA A 151 4.40 -4.02 12.55
N LYS A 152 5.02 -5.20 12.46
CA LYS A 152 6.36 -5.46 13.02
C LYS A 152 7.48 -4.61 12.38
N ARG A 153 7.36 -4.26 11.09
CA ARG A 153 8.35 -3.41 10.39
C ARG A 153 8.20 -1.94 10.72
N ASP A 154 6.97 -1.49 10.93
CA ASP A 154 6.68 -0.13 11.36
C ASP A 154 7.00 0.07 12.84
N GLU A 155 7.15 -1.01 13.60
CA GLU A 155 7.58 -1.03 14.98
C GLU A 155 9.11 -1.03 15.12
N ILE A 156 9.63 -0.09 15.91
CA ILE A 156 11.02 -0.04 16.37
C ILE A 156 10.99 -0.15 17.90
N SER A 157 11.70 -1.13 18.45
CA SER A 157 11.80 -1.30 19.90
C SER A 157 12.86 -0.35 20.48
N LEU A 158 12.42 0.53 21.38
CA LEU A 158 13.30 1.40 22.16
C LEU A 158 13.05 1.13 23.65
N LEU A 159 14.09 0.68 24.36
CA LEU A 159 14.04 0.40 25.80
C LEU A 159 12.90 -0.58 26.21
N GLY A 160 12.53 -1.51 25.31
CA GLY A 160 11.46 -2.49 25.54
C GLY A 160 10.06 -2.01 25.19
N ILE A 161 9.88 -0.77 24.75
CA ILE A 161 8.60 -0.24 24.26
C ILE A 161 8.63 -0.23 22.73
N SER A 162 7.58 -0.79 22.12
CA SER A 162 7.41 -0.77 20.67
C SER A 162 6.83 0.57 20.23
N LEU A 163 7.55 1.31 19.39
CA LEU A 163 7.13 2.61 18.86
C LEU A 163 7.06 2.56 17.35
N THR A 164 6.06 3.23 16.76
CA THR A 164 5.99 3.34 15.30
C THR A 164 7.15 4.17 14.76
N LYS A 165 7.59 3.90 13.54
CA LYS A 165 8.68 4.61 12.85
C LYS A 165 8.44 6.12 12.79
N SER A 166 7.18 6.53 12.65
CA SER A 166 6.75 7.93 12.70
C SER A 166 7.02 8.56 14.08
N SER A 167 6.57 7.89 15.16
CA SER A 167 6.80 8.35 16.53
C SER A 167 8.29 8.38 16.88
N TYR A 168 9.08 7.41 16.42
CA TYR A 168 10.53 7.41 16.59
C TYR A 168 11.16 8.64 15.94
N ASN A 169 10.89 8.88 14.65
CA ASN A 169 11.46 10.01 13.93
C ASN A 169 11.05 11.35 14.56
N LEU A 170 9.78 11.46 14.99
CA LEU A 170 9.27 12.66 15.65
C LEU A 170 9.98 12.89 16.99
N LEU A 171 10.16 11.85 17.81
CA LEU A 171 10.87 11.96 19.08
C LEU A 171 12.35 12.29 18.89
N MET A 172 13.02 11.65 17.93
CA MET A 172 14.44 11.84 17.65
C MET A 172 14.71 13.27 17.18
N TRP A 173 14.00 13.72 16.14
CA TRP A 173 14.13 15.09 15.64
C TRP A 173 13.58 16.13 16.62
N GLY A 174 12.53 15.81 17.36
CA GLY A 174 11.99 16.66 18.42
C GLY A 174 13.02 16.95 19.50
N LEU A 175 13.78 15.93 19.91
CA LEU A 175 14.88 16.08 20.88
C LEU A 175 16.02 16.93 20.32
N VAL A 176 16.41 16.69 19.07
CA VAL A 176 17.45 17.49 18.38
C VAL A 176 17.05 18.97 18.31
N ILE A 177 15.82 19.27 17.91
CA ILE A 177 15.30 20.64 17.83
C ILE A 177 15.24 21.27 19.23
N ALA A 178 14.74 20.53 20.23
CA ALA A 178 14.65 21.02 21.60
C ALA A 178 16.02 21.43 22.16
N PHE A 179 17.03 20.57 22.02
CA PHE A 179 18.40 20.91 22.42
C PHE A 179 19.00 22.04 21.59
N GLY A 180 18.71 22.09 20.29
CA GLY A 180 19.14 23.19 19.42
C GLY A 180 18.60 24.55 19.86
N VAL A 181 17.32 24.61 20.26
CA VAL A 181 16.69 25.83 20.80
C VAL A 181 17.33 26.24 22.13
N ILE A 182 17.53 25.29 23.05
CA ILE A 182 18.17 25.57 24.35
C ILE A 182 19.59 26.10 24.14
N ALA A 183 20.40 25.43 23.32
CA ALA A 183 21.76 25.87 23.02
C ALA A 183 21.80 27.27 22.41
N THR A 184 20.87 27.56 21.49
CA THR A 184 20.72 28.87 20.88
C THR A 184 20.43 29.97 21.91
N ILE A 185 19.50 29.72 22.85
CA ILE A 185 19.17 30.66 23.92
C ILE A 185 20.38 30.92 24.81
N VAL A 186 21.12 29.87 25.18
CA VAL A 186 22.32 29.98 26.04
C VAL A 186 23.40 30.80 25.35
N ILE A 187 23.69 30.54 24.07
CA ILE A 187 24.68 31.30 23.29
C ILE A 187 24.26 32.76 23.16
N ALA A 188 23.00 33.02 22.83
CA ALA A 188 22.47 34.38 22.69
C ALA A 188 22.57 35.17 24.01
N ARG A 189 22.20 34.54 25.13
CA ARG A 189 22.29 35.13 26.47
C ARG A 189 23.74 35.38 26.88
N SER A 190 24.63 34.41 26.66
CA SER A 190 26.06 34.54 26.97
C SER A 190 26.74 35.65 26.16
N GLY A 191 26.41 35.78 24.87
CA GLY A 191 26.92 36.84 24.02
C GLY A 191 26.49 38.25 24.47
N ALA A 192 25.27 38.40 24.96
CA ALA A 192 24.79 39.67 25.52
C ALA A 192 25.57 40.06 26.79
N HIS A 193 25.70 39.14 27.75
CA HIS A 193 26.45 39.37 28.99
C HIS A 193 27.92 39.70 28.73
N SER A 194 28.54 38.99 27.79
CA SER A 194 29.93 39.22 27.40
C SER A 194 30.15 40.61 26.80
N ARG A 195 29.16 41.13 26.05
CA ARG A 195 29.22 42.47 25.45
C ARG A 195 29.10 43.57 26.50
N GLU A 196 28.17 43.41 27.45
CA GLU A 196 27.99 44.37 28.55
C GLU A 196 29.21 44.40 29.47
N ALA A 197 29.79 43.23 29.79
CA ALA A 197 31.00 43.15 30.59
C ALA A 197 32.17 43.90 29.93
N LYS A 198 32.40 43.65 28.63
CA LYS A 198 33.43 44.37 27.85
C LYS A 198 33.18 45.88 27.80
N TYR A 199 31.92 46.30 27.66
CA TYR A 199 31.56 47.72 27.67
C TYR A 199 31.89 48.37 29.02
N ARG A 200 31.56 47.70 30.13
CA ARG A 200 31.87 48.21 31.48
C ARG A 200 33.37 48.28 31.74
N ILE A 201 34.13 47.25 31.35
CA ILE A 201 35.59 47.24 31.48
C ILE A 201 36.18 48.43 30.73
N LYS A 202 35.76 48.65 29.48
CA LYS A 202 36.23 49.78 28.67
C LYS A 202 35.92 51.14 29.32
N LEU A 203 34.72 51.28 29.89
CA LEU A 203 34.33 52.53 30.57
C LEU A 203 35.17 52.78 31.83
N TYR A 204 35.53 51.72 32.57
CA TYR A 204 36.43 51.85 33.71
C TYR A 204 37.87 52.18 33.29
N GLU A 205 38.36 51.61 32.19
CA GLU A 205 39.67 51.95 31.63
C GLU A 205 39.74 53.42 31.22
N GLU A 206 38.70 53.93 30.53
CA GLU A 206 38.61 55.33 30.12
C GLU A 206 38.59 56.28 31.33
N LEU A 207 37.82 55.93 32.37
CA LEU A 207 37.77 56.71 33.61
C LEU A 207 39.11 56.70 34.37
N ASP A 208 39.80 55.56 34.43
CA ASP A 208 41.12 55.45 35.06
C ASP A 208 42.18 56.25 34.30
N GLU A 209 42.13 56.23 32.97
CA GLU A 209 42.99 57.06 32.13
C GLU A 209 42.72 58.55 32.34
N GLU A 210 41.44 58.97 32.33
CA GLU A 210 41.07 60.36 32.62
C GLU A 210 41.54 60.79 34.01
N TYR A 211 41.35 59.95 35.03
CA TYR A 211 41.80 60.24 36.39
C TYR A 211 43.33 60.36 36.50
N LYS A 212 44.09 59.49 35.82
CA LYS A 212 45.55 59.59 35.72
C LYS A 212 45.97 60.88 35.05
N THR A 213 45.33 61.27 33.94
CA THR A 213 45.64 62.53 33.26
C THR A 213 45.30 63.75 34.13
N TYR A 214 44.19 63.72 34.86
CA TYR A 214 43.82 64.76 35.82
C TYR A 214 44.89 64.91 36.92
N LYS A 215 45.34 63.81 37.51
CA LYS A 215 46.42 63.82 38.51
C LYS A 215 47.72 64.38 37.95
N SER A 216 48.12 63.99 36.73
CA SER A 216 49.31 64.54 36.08
C SER A 216 49.20 66.05 35.88
N LYS A 217 48.07 66.51 35.32
CA LYS A 217 47.78 67.93 35.10
C LYS A 217 47.71 68.73 36.40
N ALA A 218 47.13 68.18 37.47
CA ALA A 218 47.09 68.83 38.78
C ALA A 218 48.49 69.01 39.35
N ASN A 219 49.33 67.96 39.31
CA ASN A 219 50.72 68.04 39.76
C ASN A 219 51.56 69.01 38.92
N GLU A 220 51.35 69.05 37.60
CA GLU A 220 51.98 70.04 36.72
C GLU A 220 51.57 71.47 37.08
N LYS A 221 50.29 71.72 37.39
CA LYS A 221 49.80 73.02 37.85
C LYS A 221 50.42 73.42 39.19
N GLU A 222 50.49 72.51 40.16
CA GLU A 222 51.13 72.77 41.46
C GLU A 222 52.62 73.09 41.29
N LYS A 223 53.34 72.31 40.47
CA LYS A 223 54.74 72.57 40.15
C LYS A 223 54.92 73.91 39.45
N LYS A 224 54.03 74.29 38.54
CA LYS A 224 54.07 75.57 37.84
C LYS A 224 53.81 76.72 38.82
N LEU A 225 52.79 76.62 39.67
CA LEU A 225 52.47 77.62 40.68
C LEU A 225 53.62 77.80 41.69
N ALA A 226 54.26 76.71 42.11
CA ALA A 226 55.42 76.77 42.99
C ALA A 226 56.61 77.49 42.32
N ARG A 227 56.86 77.23 41.03
CA ARG A 227 57.89 77.94 40.26
C ARG A 227 57.56 79.42 40.08
N GLU A 228 56.31 79.75 39.80
CA GLU A 228 55.85 81.15 39.68
C GLU A 228 56.00 81.88 41.02
N LEU A 229 55.55 81.28 42.13
CA LEU A 229 55.66 81.86 43.47
C LEU A 229 57.13 82.07 43.88
N GLN A 230 58.01 81.13 43.52
CA GLN A 230 59.44 81.31 43.76
C GLN A 230 60.05 82.42 42.89
N THR A 231 59.60 82.54 41.63
CA THR A 231 60.04 83.63 40.74
C THR A 231 59.56 84.99 41.24
N GLU A 232 58.32 85.08 41.72
CA GLU A 232 57.77 86.29 42.35
C GLU A 232 58.53 86.65 43.63
N ARG A 233 58.86 85.67 44.48
CA ARG A 233 59.71 85.88 45.65
C ARG A 233 61.09 86.43 45.28
N ASN A 234 61.78 85.78 44.33
CA ASN A 234 63.09 86.23 43.88
C ASN A 234 63.02 87.66 43.30
N LYS A 235 61.95 87.98 42.55
CA LYS A 235 61.73 89.31 41.97
C LYS A 235 61.47 90.38 43.05
N LEU A 236 60.72 90.05 44.10
CA LEU A 236 60.49 90.98 45.21
C LEU A 236 61.76 91.24 46.03
N ASP A 237 62.60 90.22 46.21
CA ASP A 237 63.88 90.35 46.93
C ASP A 237 64.86 91.27 46.17
N GLU A 238 64.92 91.15 44.83
CA GLU A 238 65.67 92.04 43.94
C GLU A 238 65.19 93.50 44.02
N LEU A 239 63.86 93.71 44.07
CA LEU A 239 63.27 95.06 44.16
C LEU A 239 63.41 95.71 45.55
N LEU A 240 63.41 94.91 46.63
CA LEU A 240 63.56 95.40 48.00
C LEU A 240 65.02 95.57 48.43
N GLY A 241 65.99 95.28 47.55
CA GLY A 241 67.40 95.57 47.78
C GLY A 241 67.98 94.86 49.01
N ARG A 242 67.50 93.65 49.34
CA ARG A 242 68.09 92.79 50.37
C ARG A 242 68.97 91.72 49.70
N GLY A 243 70.00 92.19 49.00
CA GLY A 243 71.15 91.40 48.55
C GLY A 243 72.41 91.89 49.25
#